data_AF-A0AAV3PCE9-F1
#
_entry.id   AF-A0AAV3PCE9-F1
#
_cell.length_a   1.000
_cell.length_b   1.000
_cell.length_c   1.000
_cell.angle_alpha   90.00
_cell.angle_beta   90.00
_cell.angle_gamma   90.00
#
_symmetry.space_group_name_H-M   'P 1'
#
loop_
_entity.id
_entity.type
_entity.pdbx_description
1 polymer ?
#
loop_
_entity_poly.entity_id
_entity_poly.type
_entity_poly.pdbx_seq_one_letter_code
_entity_poly.pdbx_strand_id
1 'polypeptide(L)'
;MNQSTTAPNELERQSAPEGLGHPPRTQPEPMTPPPGYAPPPYHQGYPMQPPYPGYPDPSYHHQSMPPQNGAYYTASQYPQAYPEPRSRYSLARGILCLITMLVIFTTSMSILVWAIYGANIPFFLVESMSVPTFEFKNSTLNAIWEANVTVHNPNKRMKVSFEHIEGRLFYKDILIDVSMVEAIWNLNSQQDRIMTAKFAVPNSGYDSTGAFWYQQIDEDRKKGSIWFNLRFVTMASFNADDFWGRRSPLAIICDNIHVQFPDATGGGKWNGSKQSCFITG
;
A
#
# COMPACT_ATOMS: atom_id res chain seq x y z
N MET A 1 -68.59 -25.08 -15.99
CA MET A 1 -69.44 -23.87 -15.81
C MET A 1 -68.86 -23.09 -14.65
N ASN A 2 -68.29 -21.89 -14.71
CA ASN A 2 -68.04 -20.87 -15.73
C ASN A 2 -66.73 -20.18 -15.30
N GLN A 3 -65.67 -20.17 -16.12
CA GLN A 3 -65.18 -18.99 -16.87
C GLN A 3 -65.50 -17.61 -16.27
N SER A 4 -64.47 -16.89 -15.84
CA SER A 4 -64.16 -15.58 -16.42
C SER A 4 -62.73 -15.10 -16.14
N THR A 5 -62.11 -14.75 -17.25
CA THR A 5 -60.80 -14.18 -17.53
C THR A 5 -60.79 -12.67 -17.26
N THR A 6 -59.73 -12.10 -16.68
CA THR A 6 -59.22 -10.78 -17.12
C THR A 6 -57.76 -10.62 -16.68
N ALA A 7 -56.89 -10.35 -17.66
CA ALA A 7 -55.50 -9.93 -17.49
C ALA A 7 -55.39 -8.39 -17.69
N PRO A 8 -54.18 -7.82 -17.88
CA PRO A 8 -53.38 -7.10 -16.89
C PRO A 8 -53.46 -5.57 -17.06
N ASN A 9 -53.07 -4.80 -16.03
CA ASN A 9 -52.99 -3.35 -16.12
C ASN A 9 -51.56 -2.87 -16.36
N GLU A 10 -51.38 -2.22 -17.50
CA GLU A 10 -50.18 -1.58 -18.04
C GLU A 10 -50.28 -0.06 -17.78
N LEU A 11 -49.31 0.51 -17.07
CA LEU A 11 -49.09 1.95 -16.86
C LEU A 11 -47.63 2.07 -16.38
N GLU A 12 -46.72 2.90 -16.85
CA GLU A 12 -46.76 4.04 -17.75
C GLU A 12 -45.35 4.23 -18.34
N ARG A 13 -45.32 4.77 -19.55
CA ARG A 13 -44.17 5.04 -20.42
C ARG A 13 -43.66 6.47 -20.17
N GLN A 14 -42.36 6.67 -19.90
CA GLN A 14 -41.67 7.96 -20.04
C GLN A 14 -40.15 7.69 -20.23
N SER A 15 -39.64 7.67 -21.47
CA SER A 15 -39.11 8.81 -22.25
C SER A 15 -37.67 9.20 -21.88
N ALA A 16 -36.73 8.81 -22.73
CA ALA A 16 -35.41 9.40 -22.88
C ALA A 16 -35.49 10.81 -23.48
N PRO A 17 -34.44 11.64 -23.32
CA PRO A 17 -34.08 12.63 -24.31
C PRO A 17 -32.74 12.31 -24.99
N GLU A 18 -32.77 12.49 -26.31
CA GLU A 18 -31.63 12.49 -27.23
C GLU A 18 -30.65 13.66 -26.98
N GLY A 19 -29.38 13.40 -27.30
CA GLY A 19 -28.63 14.27 -28.19
C GLY A 19 -28.01 15.55 -27.62
N LEU A 20 -26.69 15.51 -27.38
CA LEU A 20 -25.83 16.66 -27.69
C LEU A 20 -24.47 16.18 -28.22
N GLY A 21 -24.17 16.63 -29.44
CA GLY A 21 -23.01 16.25 -30.23
C GLY A 21 -21.68 16.80 -29.72
N HIS A 22 -20.62 16.16 -30.21
CA HIS A 22 -19.20 16.45 -29.96
C HIS A 22 -18.76 17.85 -30.42
N PRO A 23 -17.63 18.32 -29.88
CA PRO A 23 -16.62 18.91 -30.75
C PRO A 23 -15.30 18.09 -30.76
N PRO A 24 -14.48 18.25 -31.81
CA PRO A 24 -13.33 17.39 -32.07
C PRO A 24 -12.13 17.70 -31.16
N ARG A 25 -11.34 16.65 -30.95
CA ARG A 25 -10.01 16.61 -30.34
C ARG A 25 -9.07 17.63 -30.99
N THR A 26 -8.74 18.70 -30.28
CA THR A 26 -7.65 19.62 -30.63
C THR A 26 -6.30 18.92 -30.44
N GLN A 27 -5.54 18.88 -31.53
CA GLN A 27 -4.16 18.45 -31.62
C GLN A 27 -3.25 19.44 -30.85
N PRO A 28 -2.23 18.99 -30.09
CA PRO A 28 -1.29 19.91 -29.46
C PRO A 28 -0.44 20.63 -30.51
N GLU A 29 -0.42 21.96 -30.45
CA GLU A 29 0.51 22.80 -31.19
C GLU A 29 1.98 22.55 -30.76
N PRO A 30 2.97 22.77 -31.64
CA PRO A 30 4.37 22.69 -31.29
C PRO A 30 4.77 23.87 -30.40
N MET A 31 5.30 23.59 -29.20
CA MET A 31 5.95 24.61 -28.38
C MET A 31 7.22 25.11 -29.07
N THR A 32 7.22 26.40 -29.38
CA THR A 32 8.39 27.18 -29.80
C THR A 32 9.40 27.28 -28.65
N PRO A 33 10.72 27.14 -28.91
CA PRO A 33 11.74 27.34 -27.88
C PRO A 33 11.93 28.85 -27.58
N PRO A 34 12.30 29.22 -26.34
CA PRO A 34 12.55 30.61 -25.98
C PRO A 34 13.85 31.15 -26.61
N PRO A 35 13.94 32.48 -26.87
CA PRO A 35 15.10 33.10 -27.52
C PRO A 35 16.37 33.03 -26.67
N GLY A 36 17.50 32.83 -27.35
CA GLY A 36 18.82 32.68 -26.76
C GLY A 36 19.35 33.93 -26.04
N TYR A 37 20.12 33.68 -24.98
CA TYR A 37 20.97 34.68 -24.36
C TYR A 37 22.27 34.82 -25.16
N ALA A 38 22.53 36.03 -25.64
CA ALA A 38 23.80 36.42 -26.25
C ALA A 38 24.93 36.51 -25.20
N PRO A 39 26.18 36.15 -25.53
CA PRO A 39 27.33 36.28 -24.63
C PRO A 39 27.85 37.72 -24.55
N PRO A 40 28.50 38.13 -23.44
CA PRO A 40 28.99 39.49 -23.26
C PRO A 40 30.28 39.77 -24.05
N PRO A 41 30.59 41.04 -24.37
CA PRO A 41 31.69 41.41 -25.25
C PRO A 41 33.04 41.46 -24.52
N TYR A 42 34.07 41.10 -25.26
CA TYR A 42 35.48 41.27 -24.94
C TYR A 42 35.85 42.76 -24.90
N HIS A 43 36.56 43.18 -23.84
CA HIS A 43 37.34 44.42 -23.85
C HIS A 43 38.80 44.12 -23.51
N GLN A 44 39.66 44.25 -24.52
CA GLN A 44 41.09 44.49 -24.37
C GLN A 44 41.38 45.97 -24.58
N GLY A 45 42.31 46.52 -23.80
CA GLY A 45 42.89 47.84 -24.01
C GLY A 45 43.91 48.19 -22.92
N TYR A 46 45.17 47.78 -23.12
CA TYR A 46 46.33 48.34 -22.43
C TYR A 46 46.71 49.70 -23.05
N PRO A 47 47.50 50.53 -22.33
CA PRO A 47 48.91 50.61 -22.71
C PRO A 47 49.93 50.60 -21.54
N MET A 48 51.13 50.15 -21.93
CA MET A 48 52.51 50.16 -21.35
C MET A 48 52.92 51.42 -20.54
N GLN A 49 53.97 51.53 -19.68
CA GLN A 49 55.14 50.76 -19.14
C GLN A 49 55.83 51.74 -18.08
N PRO A 50 57.12 51.64 -17.64
CA PRO A 50 57.80 50.82 -16.59
C PRO A 50 58.53 51.74 -15.52
N PRO A 51 59.68 51.40 -14.85
CA PRO A 51 59.98 50.36 -13.83
C PRO A 51 60.75 50.85 -12.54
N TYR A 52 60.99 49.93 -11.58
CA TYR A 52 62.09 49.84 -10.57
C TYR A 52 62.10 50.73 -9.30
N PRO A 53 62.97 50.49 -8.27
CA PRO A 53 63.55 49.29 -7.59
C PRO A 53 63.12 49.24 -6.08
N GLY A 54 63.31 48.23 -5.22
CA GLY A 54 64.40 47.28 -4.99
C GLY A 54 65.12 47.58 -3.65
N TYR A 55 65.33 46.53 -2.82
CA TYR A 55 66.17 46.39 -1.60
C TYR A 55 65.55 46.61 -0.18
N PRO A 56 65.94 45.76 0.81
CA PRO A 56 67.17 46.01 1.60
C PRO A 56 68.06 44.79 1.91
N ASP A 57 69.38 45.03 1.88
CA ASP A 57 70.48 44.12 2.21
C ASP A 57 70.84 44.27 3.71
N PRO A 58 71.41 43.26 4.37
CA PRO A 58 71.65 43.26 5.81
C PRO A 58 73.08 43.68 6.18
N SER A 59 73.28 43.76 7.50
CA SER A 59 74.55 43.81 8.25
C SER A 59 75.17 45.20 8.46
N TYR A 60 75.24 45.65 9.73
CA TYR A 60 76.40 45.39 10.58
C TYR A 60 76.23 45.90 12.03
N HIS A 61 76.62 45.02 12.96
CA HIS A 61 77.39 45.25 14.19
C HIS A 61 76.86 45.94 15.47
N HIS A 62 77.09 45.16 16.54
CA HIS A 62 77.53 45.47 17.91
C HIS A 62 76.52 45.54 19.08
N GLN A 63 76.71 44.53 19.95
CA GLN A 63 76.40 44.37 21.36
C GLN A 63 76.42 45.63 22.23
N SER A 64 75.48 45.76 23.18
CA SER A 64 75.72 45.69 24.65
C SER A 64 74.53 46.27 25.46
N MET A 65 74.51 45.90 26.74
CA MET A 65 73.43 45.88 27.76
C MET A 65 72.93 47.26 28.32
N PRO A 66 71.89 47.29 29.19
CA PRO A 66 70.96 48.42 29.45
C PRO A 66 71.31 49.18 30.75
N PRO A 67 70.39 49.88 31.48
CA PRO A 67 69.23 50.73 31.14
C PRO A 67 69.39 52.18 31.72
N GLN A 68 68.56 53.17 31.32
CA GLN A 68 68.24 54.27 32.24
C GLN A 68 66.96 55.06 31.88
N ASN A 69 66.03 55.00 32.83
CA ASN A 69 65.05 56.00 33.26
C ASN A 69 64.76 57.21 32.36
N GLY A 70 63.53 57.27 31.85
CA GLY A 70 62.88 58.49 31.39
C GLY A 70 61.37 58.40 31.64
N ALA A 71 60.94 58.89 32.80
CA ALA A 71 59.54 58.96 33.19
C ALA A 71 58.79 60.09 32.45
N TYR A 72 57.45 59.99 32.49
CA TYR A 72 56.44 61.00 32.13
C TYR A 72 56.11 61.11 30.63
N TYR A 73 54.95 60.59 30.21
CA TYR A 73 53.73 61.37 29.90
C TYR A 73 52.55 60.41 29.66
N THR A 74 51.41 60.72 30.30
CA THR A 74 50.13 60.02 30.21
C THR A 74 49.45 60.29 28.87
N ALA A 75 49.17 59.24 28.09
CA ALA A 75 48.23 59.30 26.97
C ALA A 75 46.95 58.57 27.35
N SER A 76 45.89 59.34 27.57
CA SER A 76 44.52 58.91 27.82
C SER A 76 44.02 57.99 26.69
N GLN A 77 43.67 56.76 27.05
CA GLN A 77 43.02 55.79 26.16
C GLN A 77 41.57 56.23 25.89
N TYR A 78 41.27 56.60 24.66
CA TYR A 78 39.89 56.65 24.17
C TYR A 78 39.44 55.22 23.84
N PRO A 79 38.30 54.72 24.32
CA PRO A 79 37.76 53.47 23.83
C PRO A 79 37.26 53.69 22.40
N GLN A 80 37.94 53.07 21.43
CA GLN A 80 37.45 52.92 20.07
C GLN A 80 36.19 52.04 20.12
N ALA A 81 35.03 52.65 19.88
CA ALA A 81 33.80 51.93 19.63
C ALA A 81 33.89 51.27 18.25
N TYR A 82 34.27 49.99 18.22
CA TYR A 82 34.16 49.17 17.02
C TYR A 82 32.67 49.03 16.67
N PRO A 83 32.24 49.36 15.44
CA PRO A 83 30.87 49.07 15.04
C PRO A 83 30.66 47.56 15.05
N GLU A 84 29.78 47.07 15.93
CA GLU A 84 29.34 45.68 15.91
C GLU A 84 28.85 45.32 14.50
N PRO A 85 29.36 44.24 13.88
CA PRO A 85 28.81 43.77 12.62
C PRO A 85 27.37 43.31 12.88
N ARG A 86 26.40 44.17 12.49
CA ARG A 86 24.96 43.90 12.57
C ARG A 86 24.65 42.49 12.07
N SER A 87 24.15 41.67 12.98
CA SER A 87 23.77 40.26 12.89
C SER A 87 22.65 39.95 11.85
N ARG A 88 22.86 40.29 10.58
CA ARG A 88 21.95 39.90 9.48
C ARG A 88 22.25 38.49 8.95
N TYR A 89 23.50 38.06 9.06
CA TYR A 89 23.94 36.72 8.64
C TYR A 89 23.51 35.60 9.59
N SER A 90 23.19 35.91 10.86
CA SER A 90 22.72 34.93 11.85
C SER A 90 21.29 34.48 11.57
N LEU A 91 20.39 35.42 11.26
CA LEU A 91 19.00 35.11 10.90
C LEU A 91 18.91 34.33 9.59
N ALA A 92 19.69 34.71 8.58
CA ALA A 92 19.74 33.98 7.31
C ALA A 92 20.24 32.54 7.47
N ARG A 93 21.24 32.29 8.34
CA ARG A 93 21.71 30.94 8.68
C ARG A 93 20.65 30.15 9.45
N GLY A 94 19.96 30.77 10.41
CA GLY A 94 18.86 30.14 11.14
C GLY A 94 17.70 29.70 10.24
N ILE A 95 17.30 30.57 9.31
CA ILE A 95 16.26 30.27 8.31
C ILE A 95 16.71 29.14 7.39
N LEU A 96 17.96 29.15 6.93
CA LEU A 96 18.51 28.08 6.10
C LEU A 96 18.49 26.73 6.84
N CYS A 97 18.97 26.69 8.09
CA CYS A 97 18.92 25.48 8.91
C CYS A 97 17.49 24.97 9.12
N LEU A 98 16.53 25.87 9.36
CA LEU A 98 15.13 25.51 9.52
C LEU A 98 14.55 24.91 8.23
N ILE A 99 14.81 25.52 7.07
CA ILE A 99 14.38 25.00 5.77
C ILE A 99 15.01 23.62 5.52
N THR A 100 16.30 23.45 5.76
CA THR A 100 16.98 22.15 5.61
C THR A 100 16.36 21.09 6.52
N MET A 101 16.07 21.42 7.78
CA MET A 101 15.38 20.51 8.70
C MET A 101 13.99 20.15 8.23
N LEU A 102 13.20 21.10 7.73
CA LEU A 102 11.87 20.84 7.17
C LEU A 102 11.92 19.96 5.93
N VAL A 103 12.91 20.16 5.05
CA VAL A 103 13.10 19.32 3.85
C VAL A 103 13.47 17.89 4.25
N ILE A 104 14.39 17.72 5.19
CA ILE A 104 14.76 16.39 5.72
C ILE A 104 13.54 15.73 6.36
N PHE A 105 12.78 16.47 7.17
CA PHE A 105 11.59 15.96 7.83
C PHE A 105 10.51 15.52 6.84
N THR A 106 10.18 16.37 5.86
CA THR A 106 9.15 16.05 4.85
C THR A 106 9.58 14.88 3.97
N THR A 107 10.85 14.84 3.53
CA THR A 107 11.40 13.72 2.75
C THR A 107 11.38 12.42 3.55
N SER A 108 11.77 12.48 4.84
CA SER A 108 11.69 11.33 5.74
C SER A 108 10.26 10.83 5.89
N MET A 109 9.29 11.72 6.12
CA MET A 109 7.88 11.35 6.20
C MET A 109 7.36 10.73 4.90
N SER A 110 7.75 11.27 3.74
CA SER A 110 7.38 10.67 2.45
C SER A 110 7.95 9.26 2.27
N ILE A 111 9.21 9.03 2.68
CA ILE A 111 9.81 7.68 2.65
C ILE A 111 9.08 6.74 3.60
N LEU A 112 8.73 7.20 4.81
CA LEU A 112 7.97 6.42 5.78
C LEU A 112 6.58 6.05 5.24
N VAL A 113 5.86 7.00 4.66
CA VAL A 113 4.55 6.77 4.03
C VAL A 113 4.69 5.79 2.88
N TRP A 114 5.67 5.95 1.99
CA TRP A 114 5.92 4.99 0.91
C TRP A 114 6.25 3.60 1.44
N ALA A 115 7.03 3.49 2.51
CA ALA A 115 7.32 2.21 3.15
C ALA A 115 6.07 1.56 3.76
N ILE A 116 5.14 2.35 4.28
CA ILE A 116 3.87 1.86 4.85
C ILE A 116 2.90 1.42 3.74
N TYR A 117 2.72 2.23 2.69
CA TYR A 117 1.68 2.02 1.67
C TYR A 117 2.17 1.31 0.39
N GLY A 118 3.47 1.08 0.22
CA GLY A 118 4.05 0.55 -1.02
C GLY A 118 3.79 -0.94 -1.30
N ALA A 119 3.33 -1.70 -0.30
CA ALA A 119 3.01 -3.12 -0.47
C ALA A 119 1.59 -3.33 -0.98
N ASN A 120 1.48 -3.92 -2.17
CA ASN A 120 0.20 -4.34 -2.71
C ASN A 120 -0.26 -5.59 -1.96
N ILE A 121 -1.52 -5.62 -1.55
CA ILE A 121 -2.10 -6.76 -0.85
C ILE A 121 -2.28 -7.91 -1.85
N PRO A 122 -1.99 -9.17 -1.48
CA PRO A 122 -2.21 -10.31 -2.35
C PRO A 122 -3.69 -10.44 -2.75
N PHE A 123 -3.94 -10.91 -3.97
CA PHE A 123 -5.30 -11.18 -4.44
C PHE A 123 -5.69 -12.62 -4.12
N PHE A 124 -6.96 -12.83 -3.80
CA PHE A 124 -7.52 -14.15 -3.50
C PHE A 124 -8.65 -14.43 -4.48
N LEU A 125 -8.61 -15.61 -5.10
CA LEU A 125 -9.60 -16.06 -6.06
C LEU A 125 -10.06 -17.47 -5.71
N VAL A 126 -11.36 -17.67 -5.52
CA VAL A 126 -11.91 -19.02 -5.35
C VAL A 126 -12.00 -19.67 -6.73
N GLU A 127 -11.28 -20.77 -6.93
CA GLU A 127 -11.25 -21.51 -8.20
C GLU A 127 -12.34 -22.57 -8.25
N SER A 128 -12.52 -23.27 -7.14
CA SER A 128 -13.52 -24.32 -7.03
C SER A 128 -13.95 -24.53 -5.60
N MET A 129 -15.19 -24.99 -5.43
CA MET A 129 -15.72 -25.45 -4.17
C MET A 129 -16.49 -26.74 -4.44
N SER A 130 -16.23 -27.76 -3.64
CA SER A 130 -16.92 -29.03 -3.73
C SER A 130 -17.38 -29.50 -2.37
N VAL A 131 -18.47 -30.25 -2.37
CA VAL A 131 -19.08 -30.86 -1.20
C VAL A 131 -19.11 -32.34 -1.47
N PRO A 132 -17.99 -33.08 -1.35
CA PRO A 132 -17.93 -34.49 -1.75
C PRO A 132 -18.89 -35.37 -0.95
N THR A 133 -19.11 -35.05 0.31
CA THR A 133 -20.00 -35.78 1.21
C THR A 133 -21.06 -34.82 1.75
N PHE A 134 -22.33 -35.20 1.64
CA PHE A 134 -23.45 -34.50 2.27
C PHE A 134 -24.53 -35.53 2.61
N GLU A 135 -24.61 -35.91 3.87
CA GLU A 135 -25.56 -36.89 4.38
C GLU A 135 -26.30 -36.34 5.60
N PHE A 136 -27.62 -36.21 5.48
CA PHE A 136 -28.48 -35.86 6.59
C PHE A 136 -29.34 -37.07 6.97
N LYS A 137 -29.10 -37.63 8.16
CA LYS A 137 -29.80 -38.82 8.69
C LYS A 137 -30.02 -38.67 10.19
N ASN A 138 -31.19 -39.08 10.68
CA ASN A 138 -31.54 -39.05 12.11
C ASN A 138 -31.24 -37.69 12.79
N SER A 139 -31.54 -36.58 12.10
CA SER A 139 -31.25 -35.21 12.58
C SER A 139 -29.77 -34.88 12.78
N THR A 140 -28.87 -35.68 12.22
CA THR A 140 -27.43 -35.45 12.20
C THR A 140 -26.98 -35.17 10.77
N LEU A 141 -26.10 -34.18 10.62
CA LEU A 141 -25.48 -33.83 9.35
C LEU A 141 -24.03 -34.32 9.35
N ASN A 142 -23.67 -35.10 8.33
CA ASN A 142 -22.30 -35.42 8.00
C ASN A 142 -21.97 -34.81 6.63
N ALA A 143 -21.13 -33.79 6.61
CA ALA A 143 -20.79 -33.08 5.39
C ALA A 143 -19.34 -32.60 5.39
N ILE A 144 -18.74 -32.61 4.20
CA ILE A 144 -17.37 -32.14 3.98
C ILE A 144 -17.42 -31.13 2.86
N TRP A 145 -16.76 -29.98 3.05
CA TRP A 145 -16.57 -28.96 2.03
C TRP A 145 -15.08 -28.79 1.77
N GLU A 146 -14.70 -28.73 0.49
CA GLU A 146 -13.34 -28.45 0.06
C GLU A 146 -13.36 -27.28 -0.91
N ALA A 147 -12.63 -26.22 -0.59
CA ALA A 147 -12.50 -25.03 -1.42
C ALA A 147 -11.04 -24.81 -1.82
N ASN A 148 -10.79 -24.65 -3.11
CA ASN A 148 -9.47 -24.28 -3.64
C ASN A 148 -9.47 -22.79 -3.94
N VAL A 149 -8.54 -22.08 -3.31
CA VAL A 149 -8.39 -20.63 -3.43
C VAL A 149 -6.97 -20.33 -3.91
N THR A 150 -6.86 -19.63 -5.02
CA THR A 150 -5.59 -19.13 -5.53
C THR A 150 -5.24 -17.81 -4.88
N VAL A 151 -4.03 -17.73 -4.35
CA VAL A 151 -3.43 -16.54 -3.76
C VAL A 151 -2.36 -16.04 -4.71
N HIS A 152 -2.54 -14.83 -5.24
CA HIS A 152 -1.57 -14.17 -6.12
C HIS A 152 -0.85 -13.06 -5.36
N ASN A 153 0.49 -13.10 -5.32
CA ASN A 153 1.29 -11.99 -4.82
C ASN A 153 1.67 -11.03 -5.96
N PRO A 154 1.04 -9.84 -6.08
CA PRO A 154 1.35 -8.92 -7.17
C PRO A 154 2.66 -8.13 -6.97
N ASN A 155 3.28 -8.22 -5.79
CA ASN A 155 4.49 -7.46 -5.50
C ASN A 155 5.67 -7.98 -6.33
N LYS A 156 6.49 -7.05 -6.83
CA LYS A 156 7.67 -7.35 -7.67
C LYS A 156 8.97 -7.57 -6.89
N ARG A 157 9.00 -7.17 -5.62
CA ARG A 157 10.21 -7.15 -4.78
C ARG A 157 9.97 -7.62 -3.36
N MET A 158 8.73 -8.00 -3.04
CA MET A 158 8.35 -8.42 -1.70
C MET A 158 7.78 -9.82 -1.74
N LYS A 159 8.19 -10.63 -0.77
CA LYS A 159 7.64 -11.95 -0.49
C LYS A 159 6.58 -11.79 0.59
N VAL A 160 5.53 -12.58 0.53
CA VAL A 160 4.48 -12.57 1.55
C VAL A 160 4.43 -13.92 2.23
N SER A 161 4.30 -13.91 3.55
CA SER A 161 4.02 -15.11 4.33
C SER A 161 2.73 -14.97 5.12
N PHE A 162 2.07 -16.11 5.35
CA PHE A 162 0.81 -16.25 6.05
C PHE A 162 0.97 -17.38 7.08
N GLU A 163 1.07 -17.04 8.36
CA GLU A 163 1.46 -17.98 9.42
C GLU A 163 0.27 -18.76 10.00
N HIS A 164 -0.89 -18.09 10.11
CA HIS A 164 -2.10 -18.64 10.71
C HIS A 164 -3.31 -18.23 9.87
N ILE A 165 -3.77 -19.10 8.98
CA ILE A 165 -4.94 -18.83 8.14
C ILE A 165 -6.12 -19.55 8.75
N GLU A 166 -6.98 -18.81 9.44
CA GLU A 166 -8.25 -19.33 9.95
C GLU A 166 -9.32 -19.18 8.88
N GLY A 167 -9.79 -20.31 8.34
CA GLY A 167 -10.93 -20.38 7.45
C GLY A 167 -12.23 -20.48 8.23
N ARG A 168 -13.25 -19.79 7.75
CA ARG A 168 -14.61 -19.82 8.30
C ARG A 168 -15.60 -20.04 7.17
N LEU A 169 -16.44 -21.05 7.32
CA LEU A 169 -17.47 -21.39 6.36
C LEU A 169 -18.84 -20.95 6.86
N PHE A 170 -19.56 -20.22 6.03
CA PHE A 170 -20.90 -19.72 6.33
C PHE A 170 -21.91 -20.28 5.35
N TYR A 171 -23.06 -20.68 5.88
CA TYR A 171 -24.28 -20.92 5.12
C TYR A 171 -25.26 -19.81 5.47
N LYS A 172 -25.65 -19.02 4.45
CA LYS A 172 -26.28 -17.70 4.66
C LYS A 172 -25.35 -16.85 5.56
N ASP A 173 -25.84 -16.39 6.70
CA ASP A 173 -25.07 -15.63 7.69
C ASP A 173 -24.68 -16.45 8.92
N ILE A 174 -24.89 -17.77 8.87
CA ILE A 174 -24.62 -18.68 9.99
C ILE A 174 -23.25 -19.32 9.80
N LEU A 175 -22.37 -19.17 10.79
CA LEU A 175 -21.10 -19.88 10.84
C LEU A 175 -21.35 -21.37 11.06
N ILE A 176 -20.97 -22.20 10.10
CA ILE A 176 -21.24 -23.65 10.14
C ILE A 176 -19.98 -24.48 10.44
N ASP A 177 -18.80 -23.96 10.12
CA ASP A 177 -17.54 -24.59 10.50
C ASP A 177 -16.37 -23.59 10.51
N VAL A 178 -15.33 -23.93 11.29
CA VAL A 178 -14.05 -23.22 11.37
C VAL A 178 -12.92 -24.22 11.18
N SER A 179 -11.97 -23.89 10.30
CA SER A 179 -10.82 -24.74 10.05
C SER A 179 -9.53 -23.95 9.94
N MET A 180 -8.41 -24.59 10.30
CA MET A 180 -7.08 -24.03 10.09
C MET A 180 -6.57 -24.48 8.73
N VAL A 181 -6.32 -23.51 7.85
CA VAL A 181 -5.72 -23.74 6.53
C VAL A 181 -4.20 -23.77 6.67
N GLU A 182 -3.53 -24.56 5.82
CA GLU A 182 -2.08 -24.66 5.82
C GLU A 182 -1.43 -23.28 5.63
N ALA A 183 -0.45 -22.98 6.49
CA ALA A 183 0.33 -21.77 6.42
C ALA A 183 1.13 -21.67 5.11
N ILE A 184 1.13 -20.48 4.52
CA ILE A 184 1.94 -20.17 3.34
C ILE A 184 3.17 -19.40 3.82
N TRP A 185 4.23 -20.12 4.18
CA TRP A 185 5.45 -19.50 4.71
C TRP A 185 6.22 -18.66 3.71
N ASN A 186 6.09 -18.97 2.41
CA ASN A 186 6.81 -18.28 1.34
C ASN A 186 5.94 -18.19 0.09
N LEU A 187 5.40 -17.01 -0.19
CA LEU A 187 4.82 -16.65 -1.48
C LEU A 187 5.74 -15.62 -2.13
N ASN A 188 6.53 -16.04 -3.13
CA ASN A 188 7.50 -15.15 -3.76
C ASN A 188 6.82 -14.02 -4.54
N SER A 189 7.62 -13.04 -4.95
CA SER A 189 7.20 -11.97 -5.85
C SER A 189 6.56 -12.53 -7.12
N GLN A 190 5.40 -11.99 -7.51
CA GLN A 190 4.67 -12.38 -8.72
C GLN A 190 4.33 -13.87 -8.81
N GLN A 191 4.20 -14.55 -7.67
CA GLN A 191 3.90 -15.97 -7.60
C GLN A 191 2.42 -16.22 -7.25
N ASP A 192 1.88 -17.28 -7.84
CA ASP A 192 0.60 -17.88 -7.46
C ASP A 192 0.82 -19.10 -6.56
N ARG A 193 -0.05 -19.26 -5.57
CA ARG A 193 -0.14 -20.50 -4.78
C ARG A 193 -1.59 -20.83 -4.52
N ILE A 194 -1.95 -22.11 -4.70
CA ILE A 194 -3.26 -22.62 -4.33
C ILE A 194 -3.22 -23.01 -2.86
N MET A 195 -4.21 -22.55 -2.10
CA MET A 195 -4.53 -23.04 -0.76
C MET A 195 -5.84 -23.84 -0.82
N THR A 196 -5.88 -24.96 -0.11
CA THR A 196 -7.07 -25.79 0.01
C THR A 196 -7.64 -25.67 1.41
N ALA A 197 -8.82 -25.09 1.54
CA ALA A 197 -9.56 -25.02 2.80
C ALA A 197 -10.53 -26.20 2.88
N LYS A 198 -10.43 -26.97 3.97
CA LYS A 198 -11.31 -28.11 4.24
C LYS A 198 -12.15 -27.81 5.46
N PHE A 199 -13.44 -28.06 5.35
CA PHE A 199 -14.41 -27.91 6.42
C PHE A 199 -15.17 -29.22 6.56
N ALA A 200 -15.50 -29.59 7.79
CA ALA A 200 -16.22 -30.82 8.06
C ALA A 200 -17.25 -30.59 9.17
N VAL A 201 -18.39 -31.25 9.07
CA VAL A 201 -19.37 -31.33 10.14
C VAL A 201 -19.72 -32.81 10.28
N PRO A 202 -19.61 -33.39 11.49
CA PRO A 202 -19.14 -32.78 12.74
C PRO A 202 -17.62 -32.49 12.73
N ASN A 203 -17.19 -31.48 13.49
CA ASN A 203 -15.78 -31.11 13.69
C ASN A 203 -15.48 -30.96 15.19
N SER A 204 -14.41 -31.58 15.67
CA SER A 204 -13.96 -31.47 17.07
C SER A 204 -13.54 -30.05 17.47
N GLY A 205 -13.09 -29.24 16.51
CA GLY A 205 -12.68 -27.84 16.72
C GLY A 205 -13.84 -26.84 16.72
N TYR A 206 -15.02 -27.25 16.26
CA TYR A 206 -16.23 -26.42 16.21
C TYR A 206 -17.47 -27.29 16.36
N ASP A 207 -18.00 -27.36 17.58
CA ASP A 207 -19.18 -28.17 17.87
C ASP A 207 -20.47 -27.47 17.39
N SER A 208 -21.08 -28.03 16.36
CA SER A 208 -22.38 -27.64 15.82
C SER A 208 -23.45 -28.71 16.03
N THR A 209 -23.22 -29.68 16.91
CA THR A 209 -24.14 -30.79 17.16
C THR A 209 -25.54 -30.30 17.52
N GLY A 210 -26.55 -30.79 16.79
CA GLY A 210 -27.95 -30.42 17.00
C GLY A 210 -28.29 -28.99 16.55
N ALA A 211 -27.43 -28.34 15.76
CA ALA A 211 -27.69 -26.99 15.30
C ALA A 211 -28.96 -26.91 14.43
N PHE A 212 -29.76 -25.87 14.66
CA PHE A 212 -31.05 -25.65 13.99
C PHE A 212 -30.93 -25.55 12.46
N TRP A 213 -29.76 -25.18 11.94
CA TRP A 213 -29.53 -24.99 10.51
C TRP A 213 -29.39 -26.31 9.74
N TYR A 214 -29.19 -27.46 10.40
CA TYR A 214 -29.03 -28.77 9.74
C TYR A 214 -30.22 -29.14 8.86
N GLN A 215 -31.44 -28.95 9.35
CA GLN A 215 -32.63 -29.24 8.56
C GLN A 215 -32.76 -28.24 7.39
N GLN A 216 -32.48 -26.97 7.65
CA GLN A 216 -32.62 -25.92 6.65
C GLN A 216 -31.63 -26.09 5.49
N ILE A 217 -30.37 -26.45 5.79
CA ILE A 217 -29.37 -26.69 4.75
C ILE A 217 -29.69 -27.95 3.93
N ASP A 218 -30.24 -29.01 4.55
CA ASP A 218 -30.68 -30.21 3.83
C ASP A 218 -31.88 -29.91 2.91
N GLU A 219 -32.85 -29.11 3.38
CA GLU A 219 -33.97 -28.64 2.57
C GLU A 219 -33.51 -27.80 1.38
N ASP A 220 -32.59 -26.87 1.58
CA ASP A 220 -32.03 -26.06 0.49
C ASP A 220 -31.18 -26.90 -0.47
N ARG A 221 -30.43 -27.87 0.06
CA ARG A 221 -29.67 -28.84 -0.76
C ARG A 221 -30.60 -29.64 -1.69
N LYS A 222 -31.77 -30.08 -1.20
CA LYS A 222 -32.80 -30.78 -2.00
C LYS A 222 -33.40 -29.91 -3.11
N LYS A 223 -33.33 -28.58 -2.99
CA LYS A 223 -33.71 -27.65 -4.07
C LYS A 223 -32.66 -27.57 -5.19
N GLY A 224 -31.52 -28.25 -5.03
CA GLY A 224 -30.50 -28.43 -6.06
C GLY A 224 -29.36 -27.42 -6.01
N SER A 225 -29.39 -26.42 -5.13
CA SER A 225 -28.26 -25.51 -4.97
C SER A 225 -28.23 -24.78 -3.63
N ILE A 226 -27.03 -24.44 -3.16
CA ILE A 226 -26.82 -23.69 -1.92
C ILE A 226 -25.77 -22.62 -2.13
N TRP A 227 -26.00 -21.45 -1.54
CA TRP A 227 -25.02 -20.37 -1.46
C TRP A 227 -24.20 -20.49 -0.17
N PHE A 228 -22.88 -20.44 -0.33
CA PHE A 228 -21.92 -20.41 0.76
C PHE A 228 -21.09 -19.14 0.71
N ASN A 229 -20.62 -18.71 1.87
CA ASN A 229 -19.65 -17.64 2.00
C ASN A 229 -18.41 -18.17 2.72
N LEU A 230 -17.22 -17.83 2.22
CA LEU A 230 -15.95 -18.17 2.84
C LEU A 230 -15.31 -16.90 3.38
N ARG A 231 -14.81 -16.96 4.61
CA ARG A 231 -13.99 -15.90 5.18
C ARG A 231 -12.67 -16.47 5.68
N PHE A 232 -11.58 -15.76 5.42
CA PHE A 232 -10.26 -16.11 5.95
C PHE A 232 -9.74 -14.96 6.78
N VAL A 233 -9.21 -15.26 7.97
CA VAL A 233 -8.54 -14.29 8.83
C VAL A 233 -7.09 -14.73 8.98
N THR A 234 -6.14 -13.83 8.73
CA THR A 234 -4.72 -14.17 8.83
C THR A 234 -3.84 -12.96 9.12
N MET A 235 -2.65 -13.23 9.64
CA MET A 235 -1.57 -12.26 9.72
C MET A 235 -0.63 -12.46 8.54
N ALA A 236 -0.59 -11.48 7.65
CA ALA A 236 0.32 -11.44 6.51
C ALA A 236 1.59 -10.66 6.87
N SER A 237 2.75 -11.27 6.63
CA SER A 237 4.05 -10.62 6.78
C SER A 237 4.63 -10.35 5.39
N PHE A 238 4.78 -9.08 5.05
CA PHE A 238 5.40 -8.59 3.82
C PHE A 238 6.87 -8.36 4.08
N ASN A 239 7.72 -9.20 3.49
CA ASN A 239 9.16 -9.18 3.68
C ASN A 239 9.84 -8.70 2.40
N ALA A 240 10.69 -7.67 2.51
CA ALA A 240 11.64 -7.29 1.47
C ALA A 240 13.03 -7.84 1.82
N ASP A 241 13.83 -8.17 0.81
CA ASP A 241 15.13 -8.83 1.02
C ASP A 241 16.14 -7.95 1.78
N ASP A 242 16.02 -6.61 1.73
CA ASP A 242 17.03 -5.68 2.29
C ASP A 242 16.50 -4.61 3.29
N PHE A 243 15.19 -4.49 3.53
CA PHE A 243 14.63 -3.51 4.50
C PHE A 243 13.29 -3.96 5.10
N TRP A 244 12.89 -3.28 6.19
CA TRP A 244 11.69 -3.44 7.04
C TRP A 244 10.56 -4.31 6.46
N GLY A 245 10.20 -5.36 7.20
CA GLY A 245 8.98 -6.12 6.96
C GLY A 245 7.77 -5.47 7.61
N ARG A 246 6.62 -5.48 6.92
CA ARG A 246 5.33 -5.04 7.46
C ARG A 246 4.50 -6.26 7.82
N ARG A 247 3.94 -6.31 9.03
CA ARG A 247 2.91 -7.28 9.40
C ARG A 247 1.56 -6.60 9.34
N SER A 248 0.58 -7.22 8.70
CA SER A 248 -0.78 -6.69 8.58
C SER A 248 -1.80 -7.80 8.81
N PRO A 249 -2.82 -7.60 9.66
CA PRO A 249 -3.98 -8.47 9.66
C PRO A 249 -4.70 -8.31 8.32
N LEU A 250 -5.20 -9.41 7.78
CA LEU A 250 -6.05 -9.44 6.61
C LEU A 250 -7.30 -10.26 6.93
N ALA A 251 -8.45 -9.71 6.58
CA ALA A 251 -9.73 -10.41 6.53
C ALA A 251 -10.18 -10.48 5.06
N ILE A 252 -10.21 -11.70 4.54
CA ILE A 252 -10.57 -12.02 3.16
C ILE A 252 -12.02 -12.54 3.18
N ILE A 253 -12.86 -12.00 2.29
CA ILE A 253 -14.29 -12.30 2.22
C ILE A 253 -14.62 -12.73 0.79
N CYS A 254 -15.04 -13.98 0.64
CA CYS A 254 -15.46 -14.57 -0.63
C CYS A 254 -16.94 -14.96 -0.50
N ASP A 255 -17.84 -14.05 -0.87
CA ASP A 255 -19.28 -14.25 -0.75
C ASP A 255 -19.89 -14.84 -2.03
N ASN A 256 -21.11 -15.37 -1.94
CA ASN A 256 -21.92 -15.81 -3.08
C ASN A 256 -21.30 -16.96 -3.88
N ILE A 257 -20.79 -18.00 -3.21
CA ILE A 257 -20.31 -19.21 -3.87
C ILE A 257 -21.50 -20.16 -4.06
N HIS A 258 -21.94 -20.31 -5.32
CA HIS A 258 -23.14 -21.08 -5.68
C HIS A 258 -22.83 -22.55 -5.96
N VAL A 259 -22.95 -23.41 -4.95
CA VAL A 259 -22.72 -24.84 -5.12
C VAL A 259 -23.97 -25.52 -5.65
N GLN A 260 -23.82 -26.21 -6.78
CA GLN A 260 -24.89 -26.98 -7.40
C GLN A 260 -24.84 -28.44 -6.98
N PHE A 261 -26.00 -29.00 -6.66
CA PHE A 261 -26.21 -30.39 -6.28
C PHE A 261 -27.09 -31.04 -7.37
N PRO A 262 -26.48 -31.68 -8.39
CA PRO A 262 -27.22 -32.18 -9.55
C PRO A 262 -28.17 -33.33 -9.20
N ASP A 263 -27.82 -34.11 -8.18
CA ASP A 263 -28.55 -35.31 -7.79
C ASP A 263 -29.34 -35.11 -6.49
N ALA A 264 -30.47 -35.80 -6.37
CA ALA A 264 -31.27 -35.85 -5.14
C ALA A 264 -30.52 -36.49 -3.95
N THR A 265 -29.38 -37.13 -4.19
CA THR A 265 -28.47 -37.69 -3.17
C THR A 265 -27.03 -37.50 -3.61
N GLY A 266 -26.11 -37.21 -2.70
CA GLY A 266 -24.70 -37.03 -3.01
C GLY A 266 -24.22 -35.58 -3.01
N GLY A 267 -22.98 -35.41 -3.45
CA GLY A 267 -22.22 -34.18 -3.29
C GLY A 267 -22.57 -33.05 -4.27
N GLY A 268 -22.08 -31.85 -3.96
CA GLY A 268 -22.24 -30.66 -4.77
C GLY A 268 -20.91 -30.15 -5.32
N LYS A 269 -20.96 -29.41 -6.43
CA LYS A 269 -19.77 -28.77 -6.99
C LYS A 269 -20.09 -27.37 -7.51
N TRP A 270 -19.08 -26.52 -7.41
CA TRP A 270 -18.99 -25.24 -8.07
C TRP A 270 -17.60 -25.15 -8.69
N ASN A 271 -17.54 -25.20 -10.01
CA ASN A 271 -16.30 -25.10 -10.78
C ASN A 271 -16.15 -23.66 -11.31
N GLY A 272 -16.31 -22.69 -10.41
CA GLY A 272 -16.47 -21.27 -10.75
C GLY A 272 -15.50 -20.72 -11.80
N SER A 273 -15.91 -19.64 -12.46
CA SER A 273 -15.11 -18.90 -13.44
C SER A 273 -14.00 -18.04 -12.82
N LYS A 274 -13.45 -18.45 -11.67
CA LYS A 274 -12.57 -17.68 -10.76
C LYS A 274 -13.27 -16.46 -10.17
N GLN A 275 -13.80 -16.61 -8.95
CA GLN A 275 -14.46 -15.51 -8.23
C GLN A 275 -13.46 -14.77 -7.36
N SER A 276 -13.37 -13.44 -7.52
CA SER A 276 -12.49 -12.60 -6.71
C SER A 276 -13.07 -12.36 -5.32
N CYS A 277 -12.21 -12.38 -4.30
CA CYS A 277 -12.58 -12.08 -2.92
C CYS A 277 -12.27 -10.62 -2.56
N PHE A 278 -13.10 -10.05 -1.69
CA PHE A 278 -12.86 -8.75 -1.09
C PHE A 278 -11.90 -8.86 0.09
N ILE A 279 -11.08 -7.83 0.32
CA ILE A 279 -10.06 -7.83 1.38
C ILE A 279 -10.21 -6.57 2.22
N THR A 280 -10.19 -6.76 3.53
CA THR A 280 -10.19 -5.69 4.54
C THR A 280 -8.99 -5.88 5.47
N GLY A 281 -8.42 -4.77 5.95
CA GLY A 281 -7.24 -4.75 6.81
C GLY A 281 -7.02 -3.39 7.43
#